data_AF-A0A656HIX7-F1
#
_entry.id   AF-A0A656HIX7-F1
#
_cell.length_a   1.000
_cell.length_b   1.000
_cell.length_c   1.000
_cell.angle_alpha   90.00
_cell.angle_beta   90.00
_cell.angle_gamma   90.00
#
_symmetry.space_group_name_H-M   'P 1'
#
loop_
_entity.id
_entity.type
_entity.pdbx_description
1 polymer ?
#
loop_
_entity_poly.entity_id
_entity_poly.type
_entity_poly.pdbx_seq_one_letter_code
_entity_poly.pdbx_strand_id
1 'polypeptide(L)' 'MLQVLVILATILTWIVTQNMMYAAIVLVVGWIGASVLGRIMTWAFYLLIAAGIILYGYAYLTGQSFMKLLWQLL' A
#
# COMPACT_ATOMS: atom_id res chain seq x y z
N MET A 1 -8.84 4.44 2.20
CA MET A 1 -8.56 5.65 1.39
C MET A 1 -8.53 5.34 -0.11
N LEU A 2 -7.91 4.24 -0.57
CA LEU A 2 -7.88 3.85 -2.00
C LEU A 2 -9.28 3.70 -2.63
N GLN A 3 -10.25 3.14 -1.90
CA GLN A 3 -11.63 2.98 -2.39
C GLN A 3 -12.34 4.33 -2.61
N VAL A 4 -12.02 5.34 -1.78
CA VAL A 4 -12.55 6.70 -1.95
C VAL A 4 -12.02 7.32 -3.25
N LEU A 5 -10.74 7.10 -3.56
CA LEU A 5 -10.15 7.54 -4.83
C LEU A 5 -10.80 6.85 -6.04
N VAL A 6 -11.11 5.57 -5.94
CA VAL A 6 -11.84 4.82 -6.99
C VAL A 6 -13.24 5.41 -7.19
N ILE A 7 -13.96 5.74 -6.12
CA ILE A 7 -15.29 6.36 -6.21
C ILE A 7 -15.20 7.72 -6.92
N LEU A 8 -14.24 8.57 -6.54
CA LEU A 8 -14.01 9.85 -7.20
C LEU A 8 -13.67 9.69 -8.69
N ALA A 9 -12.77 8.76 -9.03
CA ALA A 9 -12.42 8.46 -10.40
C ALA A 9 -13.62 7.96 -11.22
N THR A 10 -14.49 7.16 -10.61
CA THR A 10 -15.73 6.66 -11.23
C THR A 10 -16.71 7.80 -11.52
N ILE A 11 -16.93 8.69 -10.54
CA ILE A 11 -17.81 9.87 -10.69
C ILE A 11 -17.27 10.78 -11.80
N LEU A 12 -15.97 11.09 -11.79
CA LEU A 12 -15.33 11.90 -12.83
C LEU A 12 -15.46 11.26 -14.22
N THR A 13 -15.24 9.95 -14.31
CA THR A 13 -15.39 9.20 -15.57
C THR A 13 -16.82 9.31 -16.09
N TRP A 14 -17.82 9.16 -15.21
CA TRP A 14 -19.21 9.30 -15.60
C TRP A 14 -19.54 10.72 -16.07
N ILE A 15 -19.08 11.76 -15.37
CA ILE A 15 -19.32 13.16 -15.75
C ILE A 15 -18.73 13.46 -17.14
N VAL A 16 -17.51 12.97 -17.42
CA VAL A 16 -16.81 13.25 -18.68
C VAL A 16 -17.39 12.45 -19.85
N THR A 17 -17.71 11.18 -19.64
CA THR A 17 -18.12 10.27 -20.72
C THR A 17 -19.63 10.17 -20.89
N GLN A 18 -20.41 10.54 -19.87
CA GLN A 18 -21.87 10.34 -19.77
C GLN A 18 -22.32 8.90 -20.07
N ASN A 19 -21.40 7.94 -20.00
CA ASN A 19 -21.63 6.54 -20.33
C ASN A 19 -21.59 5.69 -19.06
N MET A 20 -22.76 5.20 -18.64
CA MET A 20 -22.89 4.39 -17.43
C MET A 20 -22.14 3.06 -17.51
N MET A 21 -22.08 2.44 -18.68
CA MET A 21 -21.35 1.17 -18.85
C MET A 21 -19.85 1.37 -18.65
N TYR A 22 -19.30 2.44 -19.22
CA TYR A 22 -17.88 2.75 -19.06
C TYR A 22 -17.53 3.10 -17.61
N ALA A 23 -18.36 3.90 -16.93
CA ALA A 23 -18.19 4.19 -15.51
C ALA A 23 -18.28 2.92 -14.63
N ALA A 24 -19.21 2.01 -14.94
CA ALA A 24 -19.31 0.74 -14.23
C ALA A 24 -18.05 -0.14 -14.39
N ILE A 25 -17.47 -0.19 -15.58
CA ILE A 25 -16.20 -0.90 -15.81
C ILE A 25 -15.08 -0.27 -14.97
N VAL A 26 -14.95 1.06 -14.97
CA VAL A 26 -13.95 1.77 -14.16
C VAL A 26 -14.12 1.49 -12.66
N LEU A 27 -15.36 1.44 -12.17
CA LEU A 27 -15.64 1.11 -10.78
C LEU A 27 -15.16 -0.31 -10.44
N VAL A 28 -15.51 -1.30 -11.27
CA VAL A 28 -15.14 -2.70 -11.03
C VAL A 28 -13.62 -2.89 -11.08
N VAL A 29 -12.97 -2.41 -12.14
CA VAL A 29 -11.52 -2.53 -12.31
C VAL A 29 -10.79 -1.77 -11.19
N GLY A 30 -11.23 -0.55 -10.88
CA GLY A 30 -10.67 0.25 -9.81
C GLY A 30 -10.82 -0.42 -8.44
N TRP A 31 -11.95 -1.08 -8.17
CA TRP A 31 -12.18 -1.76 -6.90
C TRP A 31 -11.25 -2.97 -6.72
N ILE A 32 -11.06 -3.76 -7.77
CA ILE A 32 -10.12 -4.89 -7.78
C ILE A 32 -8.69 -4.35 -7.58
N GLY A 33 -8.29 -3.35 -8.36
CA GLY A 33 -6.96 -2.74 -8.26
C GLY A 33 -6.67 -2.17 -6.87
N ALA A 34 -7.61 -1.41 -6.29
CA ALA A 34 -7.48 -0.87 -4.94
C ALA A 34 -7.40 -1.96 -3.87
N SER A 35 -8.15 -3.04 -4.03
CA SER A 35 -8.13 -4.19 -3.11
C SER A 35 -6.79 -4.94 -3.17
N VAL A 36 -6.28 -5.17 -4.38
CA VAL A 36 -4.96 -5.82 -4.59
C VAL A 36 -3.84 -4.94 -4.06
N LEU A 37 -3.84 -3.66 -4.41
CA LEU A 37 -2.83 -2.71 -3.93
C LEU A 37 -2.87 -2.59 -2.40
N GLY A 38 -4.07 -2.51 -1.81
CA GLY A 38 -4.24 -2.50 -0.36
C GLY A 38 -3.60 -3.72 0.31
N ARG A 39 -3.83 -4.92 -0.23
CA ARG A 39 -3.17 -6.14 0.26
C ARG A 39 -1.66 -6.04 0.13
N ILE A 40 -1.13 -5.67 -1.03
CA ILE A 40 0.33 -5.56 -1.26
C ILE A 40 0.96 -4.58 -0.27
N MET A 41 0.35 -3.41 -0.05
CA MET A 41 0.84 -2.44 0.92
C MET A 41 0.83 -2.99 2.35
N THR A 42 -0.21 -3.74 2.73
CA THR A 42 -0.26 -4.43 4.02
C THR A 42 0.86 -5.46 4.17
N TRP A 43 1.11 -6.29 3.15
CA TRP A 43 2.23 -7.23 3.15
C TRP A 43 3.57 -6.51 3.29
N ALA A 44 3.79 -5.44 2.51
CA ALA A 44 5.01 -4.64 2.58
C ALA A 44 5.20 -4.03 3.98
N PHE A 45 4.13 -3.52 4.59
CA PHE A 45 4.15 -2.98 5.94
C PHE A 45 4.53 -4.06 6.98
N TYR A 46 3.95 -5.25 6.90
CA TYR A 46 4.31 -6.36 7.79
C TYR A 46 5.75 -6.82 7.59
N LEU A 47 6.25 -6.85 6.35
CA LEU A 47 7.65 -7.16 6.07
C LEU A 47 8.61 -6.13 6.67
N LEU A 48 8.27 -4.84 6.58
CA LEU A 48 9.06 -3.77 7.21
C LEU A 48 9.09 -3.90 8.74
N ILE A 49 7.95 -4.22 9.38
CA ILE A 49 7.91 -4.51 10.82
C ILE A 49 8.78 -5.71 11.16
N ALA A 50 8.65 -6.81 10.43
CA ALA A 50 9.43 -8.02 10.67
C ALA A 50 10.94 -7.75 10.54
N ALA A 51 11.35 -7.01 9.50
CA ALA A 51 12.73 -6.58 9.32
C ALA A 51 13.21 -5.71 10.50
N GLY A 52 12.39 -4.77 10.97
CA GLY A 52 12.69 -3.95 12.14
C GLY A 52 12.87 -4.76 13.42
N ILE A 53 12.02 -5.77 13.65
CA ILE A 53 12.12 -6.68 14.81
C ILE A 53 13.42 -7.51 14.75
N ILE A 54 13.74 -8.08 13.58
CA ILE A 54 14.98 -8.85 13.39
C ILE A 54 16.19 -7.95 13.64
N LEU A 55 16.18 -6.73 13.10
CA LEU A 55 17.24 -5.76 13.26
C LEU A 55 17.42 -5.34 14.73
N TYR A 56 16.32 -5.13 15.45
CA TYR A 56 16.33 -4.84 16.88
C TYR A 56 16.90 -6.00 17.70
N GLY A 57 16.48 -7.24 17.41
CA GLY A 57 17.02 -8.44 18.05
C GLY A 57 18.52 -8.57 17.80
N TYR A 58 18.98 -8.31 16.58
CA TYR A 58 20.40 -8.33 16.23
C TYR A 58 21.20 -7.22 16.95
N ALA A 59 20.65 -6.02 17.04
CA ALA A 59 21.25 -4.91 17.80
C ALA A 59 21.41 -5.27 19.29
N TYR A 60 20.39 -5.89 19.88
CA TYR A 60 20.42 -6.34 21.26
C TYR A 60 21.52 -7.41 21.50
N LEU A 61 21.64 -8.38 20.59
CA LEU A 61 22.64 -9.45 20.70
C LEU A 61 24.08 -8.97 20.50
N THR A 62 24.30 -7.96 19.65
CA THR A 62 25.64 -7.48 19.28
C THR A 62 26.09 -6.25 20.06
N GLY A 63 25.23 -5.68 20.90
CA GLY A 63 25.50 -4.43 21.63
C GLY A 63 25.67 -3.21 20.72
N GLN A 64 25.33 -3.32 19.43
CA GLN A 64 25.43 -2.22 18.48
C GLN A 64 24.19 -1.33 18.55
N SER A 65 24.33 -0.04 18.24
CA SER A 65 23.18 0.87 18.22
C SER A 65 22.25 0.53 17.05
N PHE A 66 20.96 0.39 17.34
CA PHE A 66 19.92 0.09 16.35
C PHE A 66 19.95 1.06 15.17
N MET A 67 20.12 2.38 15.43
CA MET A 67 20.17 3.39 14.38
C MET A 67 21.37 3.23 13.44
N LYS A 68 22.50 2.71 13.93
CA LYS A 68 23.66 2.43 13.08
C LYS A 68 23.38 1.25 12.14
N LEU A 69 22.78 0.19 12.67
CA LEU A 69 22.41 -0.98 11.88
C LEU A 69 21.31 -0.67 10.85
N LEU A 70 20.34 0.19 11.21
CA LEU A 70 19.30 0.65 10.29
C LEU A 70 19.88 1.45 9.12
N TRP A 71 20.81 2.36 9.39
CA TRP A 71 21.49 3.15 8.35
C TRP A 71 22.41 2.34 7.44
N GLN A 72 22.90 1.19 7.89
CA GLN A 72 23.68 0.29 7.03
C GLN A 72 22.80 -0.57 6.11
N LEU A 73 21.50 -0.67 6.41
CA LEU A 73 20.53 -1.49 5.69
C LEU A 73 19.69 -0.68 4.67
N LEU A 74 19.63 0.65 4.84
CA LEU A 74 18.99 1.60 3.93
C LEU A 74 19.98 2.09 2.86
#